data_AF-A0A371MST4-F1
#
_entry.id   AF-A0A371MST4-F1
#
_cell.length_a   1.000
_cell.length_b   1.000
_cell.length_c   1.000
_cell.angle_alpha   90.00
_cell.angle_beta   90.00
_cell.angle_gamma   90.00
#
_symmetry.space_group_name_H-M   'P 1'
#
loop_
_entity.id
_entity.type
_entity.pdbx_description
1 polymer ?
#
loop_
_entity_poly.entity_id
_entity_poly.type
_entity_poly.pdbx_seq_one_letter_code
_entity_poly.pdbx_strand_id
1 'polypeptide(L)'
;RIELEVPTRASLRDVTEVVETTDPSHVEAVLELALKNSDALKFTLAQVAAKFGALKRYQGRERFGADRLLAALEDTPVYDEAVREVFHVDLAVDETADLLDRLRDDETNVRLETAREHTPIGTGGRSSGRELLVPENADASVIEAVKERIRNDRVRLLCLHCADWERKTKVRRVRVQPECPE
;
A
#
# COMPACT_ATOMS: atom_id res chain seq x y z
N ARG A 1 13.25 -5.71 3.13
CA ARG A 1 13.50 -4.90 1.91
C ARG A 1 12.60 -3.69 1.98
N ILE A 2 13.13 -2.50 1.73
CA ILE A 2 12.37 -1.24 1.73
C ILE A 2 12.41 -0.70 0.30
N GLU A 3 11.26 -0.28 -0.21
CA GLU A 3 11.13 0.37 -1.51
C GLU A 3 10.59 1.78 -1.28
N LEU A 4 11.23 2.77 -1.90
CA LEU A 4 10.93 4.18 -1.70
C LEU A 4 10.48 4.77 -3.03
N GLU A 5 9.24 5.24 -3.09
CA GLU A 5 8.77 6.09 -4.17
C GLU A 5 9.02 7.54 -3.77
N VAL A 6 9.87 8.24 -4.52
CA VAL A 6 10.34 9.57 -4.16
C VAL A 6 10.10 10.57 -5.30
N PRO A 7 9.92 11.86 -4.99
CA PRO A 7 9.81 12.89 -6.02
C PRO A 7 11.05 12.92 -6.92
N THR A 8 10.91 13.40 -8.16
CA THR A 8 12.00 13.43 -9.16
C THR A 8 13.24 14.23 -8.73
N ARG A 9 13.12 15.06 -7.70
CA ARG A 9 14.23 15.86 -7.15
C ARG A 9 15.02 15.14 -6.07
N ALA A 10 14.46 14.09 -5.48
CA ALA A 10 15.16 13.27 -4.51
C ALA A 10 16.19 12.39 -5.23
N SER A 11 17.34 12.25 -4.63
CA SER A 11 18.50 11.54 -5.14
C SER A 11 18.89 10.41 -4.21
N LEU A 12 19.72 9.49 -4.71
CA LEU A 12 20.32 8.44 -3.88
C LEU A 12 21.08 9.02 -2.68
N ARG A 13 21.71 10.19 -2.87
CA ARG A 13 22.45 10.87 -1.81
C ARG A 13 21.57 11.25 -0.64
N ASP A 14 20.35 11.75 -0.90
CA ASP A 14 19.43 12.14 0.17
C ASP A 14 19.04 10.93 1.03
N VAL A 15 18.85 9.76 0.40
CA VAL A 15 18.54 8.51 1.12
C VAL A 15 19.73 8.02 1.94
N THR A 16 20.93 8.00 1.33
CA THR A 16 22.17 7.60 2.01
C THR A 16 22.45 8.51 3.21
N GLU A 17 22.31 9.83 3.02
CA GLU A 17 22.51 10.82 4.08
C GLU A 17 21.57 10.60 5.26
N VAL A 18 20.29 10.31 5.02
CA VAL A 18 19.35 9.98 6.10
C VAL A 18 19.83 8.75 6.88
N VAL A 19 20.24 7.68 6.19
CA VAL A 19 20.71 6.45 6.87
C VAL A 19 21.97 6.70 7.69
N GLU A 20 22.92 7.47 7.17
CA GLU A 20 24.21 7.75 7.85
C GLU A 20 24.03 8.70 9.04
N THR A 21 23.20 9.73 8.88
CA THR A 21 23.04 10.81 9.88
C THR A 21 22.01 10.50 10.96
N THR A 22 21.13 9.52 10.75
CA THR A 22 20.14 9.10 11.76
C THR A 22 20.85 8.57 12.99
N ASP A 23 20.69 9.27 14.12
CA ASP A 23 21.25 8.87 15.40
C ASP A 23 20.52 7.64 15.96
N PRO A 24 21.23 6.53 16.26
CA PRO A 24 20.66 5.29 16.78
C PRO A 24 19.84 5.46 18.05
N SER A 25 20.24 6.39 18.93
CA SER A 25 19.51 6.67 20.18
C SER A 25 18.13 7.33 19.96
N HIS A 26 17.89 7.88 18.76
CA HIS A 26 16.62 8.52 18.41
C HIS A 26 15.67 7.61 17.63
N VAL A 27 16.05 6.38 17.29
CA VAL A 27 15.24 5.48 16.45
C VAL A 27 13.85 5.25 17.08
N GLU A 28 13.78 4.94 18.37
CA GLU A 28 12.53 4.72 19.08
C GLU A 28 11.61 5.96 19.00
N ALA A 29 12.13 7.13 19.35
CA ALA A 29 11.37 8.38 19.33
C ALA A 29 10.87 8.76 17.92
N VAL A 30 11.68 8.53 16.89
CA VAL A 30 11.27 8.75 15.49
C VAL A 30 10.14 7.79 15.10
N LEU A 31 10.25 6.52 15.48
CA LEU A 31 9.22 5.51 15.22
C LEU A 31 7.93 5.84 15.97
N GLU A 32 7.98 6.32 17.22
CA GLU A 32 6.78 6.72 17.97
C GLU A 32 5.99 7.82 17.23
N LEU A 33 6.70 8.79 16.67
CA LEU A 33 6.08 9.87 15.89
C LEU A 33 5.49 9.36 14.58
N ALA A 34 6.21 8.49 13.87
CA ALA A 34 5.77 7.91 12.60
C ALA A 34 4.57 6.95 12.77
N LEU A 35 4.54 6.21 13.89
CA LEU A 35 3.57 5.14 14.11
C LEU A 35 2.14 5.65 14.24
N LYS A 36 1.94 6.87 14.77
CA LYS A 36 0.61 7.47 15.01
C LYS A 36 -0.31 7.45 13.79
N ASN A 37 0.24 7.50 12.58
CA ASN A 37 -0.54 7.51 11.34
C ASN A 37 -0.43 6.20 10.53
N SER A 38 0.23 5.18 11.07
CA SER A 38 0.52 3.95 10.34
C SER A 38 -0.68 3.00 10.25
N ASP A 39 -0.78 2.29 9.13
CA ASP A 39 -1.79 1.23 8.96
C ASP A 39 -1.52 0.01 9.88
N ALA A 40 -0.25 -0.22 10.23
CA ALA A 40 0.14 -1.24 11.20
C ALA A 40 -0.51 -0.98 12.57
N LEU A 41 -0.36 0.22 13.12
CA LEU A 41 -0.99 0.60 14.39
C LEU A 41 -2.51 0.49 14.32
N LYS A 42 -3.13 0.99 13.25
CA LYS A 42 -4.57 0.89 13.01
C LYS A 42 -5.07 -0.56 13.03
N PHE A 43 -4.33 -1.46 12.39
CA PHE A 43 -4.66 -2.88 12.35
C PHE A 43 -4.50 -3.53 13.73
N THR A 44 -3.37 -3.29 14.41
CA THR A 44 -3.09 -3.83 15.75
C THR A 44 -4.09 -3.31 16.76
N LEU A 45 -4.47 -2.03 16.70
CA LEU A 45 -5.51 -1.44 17.54
C LEU A 45 -6.86 -2.16 17.39
N ALA A 46 -7.26 -2.54 16.17
CA ALA A 46 -8.47 -3.32 15.96
C ALA A 46 -8.40 -4.70 16.61
N GLN A 47 -7.23 -5.36 16.55
CA GLN A 47 -7.01 -6.64 17.23
C GLN A 47 -7.07 -6.48 18.75
N VAL A 48 -6.34 -5.52 19.31
CA VAL A 48 -6.29 -5.26 20.75
C VAL A 48 -7.66 -4.84 21.27
N ALA A 49 -8.37 -3.93 20.60
CA ALA A 49 -9.73 -3.54 20.97
C ALA A 49 -10.72 -4.72 20.95
N ALA A 50 -10.55 -5.67 20.03
CA ALA A 50 -11.34 -6.90 20.04
C ALA A 50 -10.97 -7.82 21.23
N LYS A 51 -9.68 -7.95 21.58
CA LYS A 51 -9.21 -8.73 22.75
C LYS A 51 -9.74 -8.12 24.06
N PHE A 52 -9.78 -6.80 24.16
CA PHE A 52 -10.31 -6.05 25.31
C PHE A 52 -11.84 -6.01 25.37
N GLY A 53 -12.53 -6.56 24.35
CA GLY A 53 -14.00 -6.55 24.29
C GLY A 53 -14.62 -5.19 23.95
N ALA A 54 -13.80 -4.19 23.60
CA ALA A 54 -14.26 -2.87 23.15
C ALA A 54 -14.93 -2.93 21.76
N LEU A 55 -14.57 -3.92 20.94
CA LEU A 55 -15.25 -4.21 19.68
C LEU A 55 -16.15 -5.44 19.81
N LYS A 56 -17.47 -5.24 19.81
CA LYS A 56 -18.44 -6.35 19.70
C LYS A 56 -18.50 -6.85 18.27
N ARG A 57 -18.13 -8.11 18.04
CA ARG A 57 -18.08 -8.79 16.72
C ARG A 57 -19.41 -8.87 15.93
N TYR A 58 -20.53 -8.28 16.37
CA TYR A 58 -21.85 -8.56 15.78
C TYR A 58 -22.85 -7.38 15.64
N GLN A 59 -22.46 -6.12 15.78
CA GLN A 59 -23.40 -5.01 15.52
C GLN A 59 -22.76 -3.92 14.69
N GLY A 60 -23.07 -3.91 13.39
CA GLY A 60 -22.72 -2.79 12.52
C GLY A 60 -22.64 -3.22 11.08
N ARG A 61 -23.66 -2.89 10.29
CA ARG A 61 -23.75 -3.10 8.84
C ARG A 61 -22.84 -2.15 8.04
N GLU A 62 -21.92 -1.47 8.72
CA GLU A 62 -20.97 -0.50 8.17
C GLU A 62 -19.58 -0.82 8.71
N ARG A 63 -18.56 -0.79 7.84
CA ARG A 63 -17.16 -0.89 8.27
C ARG A 63 -16.88 0.29 9.18
N PHE A 64 -16.76 0.06 10.48
CA PHE A 64 -16.17 1.06 11.37
C PHE A 64 -14.73 1.26 10.90
N GLY A 65 -14.44 2.43 10.31
CA GLY A 65 -13.15 2.71 9.70
C GLY A 65 -12.05 2.73 10.74
N ALA A 66 -10.87 2.22 10.38
CA ALA A 66 -9.71 2.18 11.26
C ALA A 66 -9.35 3.56 11.85
N ASP A 67 -9.50 4.63 11.07
CA ASP A 67 -9.24 6.00 11.53
C ASP A 67 -10.23 6.43 12.64
N ARG A 68 -11.50 6.03 12.53
CA ARG A 68 -12.50 6.31 13.58
C ARG A 68 -12.23 5.50 14.84
N LEU A 69 -11.74 4.28 14.69
CA LEU A 69 -11.36 3.46 15.83
C LEU A 69 -10.16 4.08 16.57
N LEU A 70 -9.16 4.53 15.82
CA LEU A 70 -7.99 5.21 16.37
C LEU A 70 -8.40 6.46 17.13
N ALA A 71 -9.18 7.35 16.51
CA ALA A 71 -9.66 8.56 17.18
C ALA A 71 -10.56 8.28 18.41
N ALA A 72 -11.30 7.17 18.42
CA ALA A 72 -12.19 6.83 19.53
C ALA A 72 -11.49 6.18 20.73
N LEU A 73 -10.31 5.60 20.49
CA LEU A 73 -9.54 4.87 21.51
C LEU A 73 -8.22 5.56 21.85
N GLU A 74 -7.90 6.69 21.22
CA GLU A 74 -6.79 7.54 21.60
C GLU A 74 -6.85 7.84 23.12
N ASP A 75 -5.68 7.84 23.77
CA ASP A 75 -5.53 8.02 25.22
C ASP A 75 -6.26 6.98 26.09
N THR A 76 -6.50 5.78 25.56
CA THR A 76 -7.02 4.64 26.34
C THR A 76 -5.96 3.56 26.53
N PRO A 77 -6.07 2.72 27.58
CA PRO A 77 -5.17 1.56 27.75
C PRO A 77 -5.17 0.60 26.55
N VAL A 78 -6.25 0.59 25.76
CA VAL A 78 -6.34 -0.21 24.52
C VAL A 78 -5.39 0.34 23.45
N TYR A 79 -5.27 1.66 23.37
CA TYR A 79 -4.33 2.32 22.46
C TYR A 79 -2.89 2.16 22.95
N ASP A 80 -2.63 2.37 24.25
CA ASP A 80 -1.30 2.18 24.82
C ASP A 80 -0.79 0.74 24.60
N GLU A 81 -1.66 -0.25 24.80
CA GLU A 81 -1.34 -1.65 24.51
C GLU A 81 -1.09 -1.90 23.02
N ALA A 82 -1.86 -1.27 22.12
CA ALA A 82 -1.64 -1.41 20.68
C ALA A 82 -0.29 -0.84 20.25
N VAL A 83 0.10 0.32 20.78
CA VAL A 83 1.43 0.89 20.56
C VAL A 83 2.50 -0.08 21.09
N ARG A 84 2.38 -0.54 22.34
CA ARG A 84 3.33 -1.49 22.93
C ARG A 84 3.45 -2.79 22.12
N GLU A 85 2.32 -3.32 21.63
CA GLU A 85 2.28 -4.55 20.83
C GLU A 85 3.04 -4.35 19.51
N VAL A 86 2.85 -3.23 18.80
CA VAL A 86 3.62 -2.95 17.56
C VAL A 86 5.12 -2.83 17.85
N PHE A 87 5.50 -2.06 18.88
CA PHE A 87 6.91 -1.90 19.25
C PHE A 87 7.58 -3.21 19.66
N HIS A 88 6.83 -4.12 20.28
CA HIS A 88 7.40 -5.35 20.80
C HIS A 88 7.34 -6.53 19.81
N VAL A 89 6.32 -6.58 18.95
CA VAL A 89 6.06 -7.75 18.08
C VAL A 89 6.46 -7.47 16.64
N ASP A 90 6.19 -6.27 16.13
CA ASP A 90 6.38 -5.95 14.71
C ASP A 90 7.71 -5.23 14.45
N LEU A 91 8.19 -4.42 15.40
CA LEU A 91 9.40 -3.61 15.26
C LEU A 91 10.59 -4.23 15.99
N ALA A 92 11.75 -4.17 15.34
CA ALA A 92 13.05 -4.58 15.89
C ALA A 92 13.88 -3.33 16.19
N VAL A 93 13.46 -2.54 17.17
CA VAL A 93 14.00 -1.19 17.44
C VAL A 93 15.46 -1.26 17.87
N ASP A 94 15.75 -2.11 18.85
CA ASP A 94 17.10 -2.29 19.39
C ASP A 94 18.06 -2.78 18.30
N GLU A 95 17.66 -3.80 17.53
CA GLU A 95 18.48 -4.34 16.44
C GLU A 95 18.68 -3.33 15.30
N THR A 96 17.71 -2.45 15.08
CA THR A 96 17.83 -1.37 14.09
C THR A 96 18.81 -0.29 14.57
N ALA A 97 18.74 0.09 15.84
CA ALA A 97 19.71 1.02 16.44
C ALA A 97 21.13 0.44 16.37
N ASP A 98 21.31 -0.82 16.78
CA ASP A 98 22.58 -1.53 16.69
C ASP A 98 23.11 -1.59 15.25
N LEU A 99 22.24 -1.81 14.25
CA LEU A 99 22.63 -1.80 12.84
C LEU A 99 23.14 -0.44 12.39
N LEU A 100 22.47 0.65 12.81
CA LEU A 100 22.88 2.01 12.48
C LEU A 100 24.21 2.39 13.16
N ASP A 101 24.43 1.96 14.41
CA ASP A 101 25.72 2.12 15.09
C ASP A 101 26.84 1.37 14.35
N ARG A 102 26.59 0.11 13.97
CA ARG A 102 27.54 -0.71 13.20
C ARG A 102 27.85 -0.16 11.82
N LEU A 103 26.95 0.60 11.21
CA LEU A 103 27.19 1.29 9.94
C LEU A 103 28.14 2.48 10.09
N ARG A 104 28.27 3.04 11.29
CA ARG A 104 29.16 4.17 11.61
C ARG A 104 30.56 3.71 12.01
N ASP A 105 30.71 2.45 12.36
CA ASP A 105 31.97 1.86 12.77
C ASP A 105 32.68 1.17 11.59
N ASP A 106 33.81 1.76 11.18
CA ASP A 106 34.66 1.23 10.12
C ASP A 106 35.32 -0.11 10.50
N GLU A 107 35.30 -0.53 11.77
CA GLU A 107 35.82 -1.84 12.19
C GLU A 107 34.80 -2.97 12.01
N THR A 108 33.54 -2.65 11.73
CA THR A 108 32.47 -3.63 11.54
C THR A 108 32.36 -4.09 10.07
N ASN A 109 31.99 -5.35 9.83
CA ASN A 109 31.78 -5.92 8.48
C ASN A 109 30.49 -5.44 7.76
N VAL A 110 29.89 -4.33 8.21
CA VAL A 110 28.65 -3.79 7.63
C VAL A 110 29.00 -2.51 6.88
N ARG A 111 28.53 -2.42 5.63
CA ARG A 111 28.79 -1.28 4.75
C ARG A 111 27.52 -0.88 4.02
N LEU A 112 27.34 0.42 3.85
CA LEU A 112 26.31 0.99 2.99
C LEU A 112 26.89 1.15 1.59
N GLU A 113 26.37 0.41 0.63
CA GLU A 113 26.85 0.41 -0.75
C GLU A 113 25.75 0.89 -1.70
N THR A 114 26.14 1.67 -2.71
CA THR A 114 25.23 2.17 -3.74
C THR A 114 25.60 1.60 -5.10
N ALA A 115 24.58 1.26 -5.89
CA ALA A 115 24.76 0.76 -7.25
C ALA A 115 24.13 1.74 -8.24
N ARG A 116 24.84 2.01 -9.34
CA ARG A 116 24.35 2.86 -10.44
C ARG A 116 23.34 2.15 -11.33
N GLU A 117 23.43 0.83 -11.38
CA GLU A 117 22.56 -0.04 -12.17
C GLU A 117 21.66 -0.88 -11.27
N HIS A 118 20.58 -1.39 -11.85
CA HIS A 118 19.65 -2.26 -11.14
C HIS A 118 20.36 -3.57 -10.71
N THR A 119 20.55 -3.76 -9.42
CA THR A 119 21.16 -4.99 -8.87
C THR A 119 20.16 -6.15 -8.87
N PRO A 120 20.61 -7.41 -8.88
CA PRO A 120 19.73 -8.57 -8.72
C PRO A 120 18.88 -8.53 -7.44
N ILE A 121 19.38 -7.91 -6.36
CA ILE A 121 18.65 -7.70 -5.11
C ILE A 121 17.57 -6.61 -5.29
N GLY A 122 17.89 -5.53 -6.00
CA GLY A 122 16.95 -4.46 -6.34
C GLY A 122 15.84 -4.91 -7.30
N THR A 123 16.15 -5.76 -8.27
CA THR A 123 15.19 -6.28 -9.26
C THR A 123 14.41 -7.50 -8.79
N GLY A 124 14.98 -8.30 -7.86
CA GLY A 124 14.42 -9.55 -7.35
C GLY A 124 13.08 -9.43 -6.59
N GLY A 125 12.49 -8.24 -6.50
CA GLY A 125 11.19 -7.97 -5.88
C GLY A 125 10.15 -7.37 -6.83
N ARG A 126 10.44 -7.19 -8.13
CA ARG A 126 9.46 -6.71 -9.12
C ARG A 126 8.35 -7.73 -9.44
N SER A 127 8.28 -8.86 -8.72
CA SER A 127 7.40 -9.99 -9.05
C SER A 127 6.33 -10.34 -8.02
N SER A 128 6.17 -9.61 -6.92
CA SER A 128 5.26 -10.07 -5.86
C SER A 128 4.66 -8.98 -4.97
N GLY A 129 4.29 -7.85 -5.56
CA GLY A 129 3.28 -6.94 -5.00
C GLY A 129 1.96 -7.17 -5.73
N ARG A 130 0.89 -7.47 -5.01
CA ARG A 130 -0.47 -7.68 -5.52
C ARG A 130 -1.13 -6.34 -5.92
N GLU A 131 -0.38 -5.45 -6.53
CA GLU A 131 -0.87 -4.22 -7.15
C GLU A 131 -0.73 -4.42 -8.65
N LEU A 132 -1.89 -4.70 -9.26
CA LEU A 132 -2.16 -4.74 -10.70
C LEU A 132 -0.93 -4.49 -11.59
N LEU A 133 -0.36 -5.59 -12.09
CA LEU A 133 0.58 -5.65 -13.21
C LEU A 133 0.56 -4.39 -14.08
N VAL A 134 1.54 -3.51 -13.88
CA VAL A 134 1.97 -2.58 -14.92
C VAL A 134 3.34 -3.07 -15.35
N PRO A 135 3.44 -3.89 -16.42
CA PRO A 135 4.74 -4.11 -17.03
C PRO A 135 5.31 -2.76 -17.49
N GLU A 136 6.63 -2.61 -17.43
CA GLU A 136 7.35 -1.37 -17.74
C GLU A 136 7.13 -0.87 -19.19
N ASN A 137 6.53 -1.70 -20.02
CA ASN A 137 5.84 -1.30 -21.23
C ASN A 137 4.41 -1.81 -21.09
N ALA A 138 3.39 -1.06 -21.51
CA ALA A 138 2.07 -1.64 -21.72
C ALA A 138 2.18 -2.66 -22.87
N ASP A 139 2.70 -3.85 -22.55
CA ASP A 139 2.89 -4.95 -23.47
C ASP A 139 1.54 -5.17 -24.15
N ALA A 140 1.55 -5.45 -25.44
CA ALA A 140 0.34 -5.67 -26.22
C ALA A 140 -0.67 -6.60 -25.50
N SER A 141 -0.18 -7.52 -24.66
CA SER A 141 -0.97 -8.36 -23.75
C SER A 141 -1.92 -7.60 -22.82
N VAL A 142 -1.52 -6.48 -22.21
CA VAL A 142 -2.38 -5.67 -21.31
C VAL A 142 -3.46 -4.97 -22.12
N ILE A 143 -3.07 -4.35 -23.24
CA ILE A 143 -4.01 -3.69 -24.15
C ILE A 143 -5.04 -4.70 -24.68
N GLU A 144 -4.60 -5.89 -25.07
CA GLU A 144 -5.50 -6.95 -25.54
C GLU A 144 -6.39 -7.50 -24.42
N ALA A 145 -5.90 -7.63 -23.19
CA ALA A 145 -6.72 -8.02 -22.04
C ALA A 145 -7.81 -6.99 -21.73
N VAL A 146 -7.47 -5.70 -21.74
CA VAL A 146 -8.42 -4.60 -21.54
C VAL A 146 -9.44 -4.56 -22.69
N LYS A 147 -9.00 -4.70 -23.94
CA LYS A 147 -9.91 -4.78 -25.11
C LYS A 147 -10.85 -5.97 -25.01
N GLU A 148 -10.36 -7.15 -24.63
CA GLU A 148 -11.18 -8.35 -24.52
C GLU A 148 -12.20 -8.21 -23.39
N ARG A 149 -11.82 -7.59 -22.26
CA ARG A 149 -12.76 -7.25 -21.18
C ARG A 149 -13.87 -6.32 -21.70
N ILE A 150 -13.50 -5.18 -22.29
CA ILE A 150 -14.46 -4.19 -22.82
C ILE A 150 -15.38 -4.84 -23.85
N ARG A 151 -14.84 -5.65 -24.77
CA ARG A 151 -15.61 -6.40 -25.78
C ARG A 151 -16.64 -7.34 -25.16
N ASN A 152 -16.38 -7.88 -23.98
CA ASN A 152 -17.26 -8.79 -23.26
C ASN A 152 -18.24 -8.11 -22.30
N ASP A 153 -18.06 -6.83 -21.99
CA ASP A 153 -18.98 -6.06 -21.18
C ASP A 153 -20.36 -5.96 -21.85
N ARG A 154 -21.40 -5.88 -21.02
CA ARG A 154 -22.79 -5.80 -21.46
C ARG A 154 -23.22 -4.33 -21.51
N VAL A 155 -23.89 -3.97 -22.61
CA VAL A 155 -24.45 -2.64 -22.82
C VAL A 155 -25.93 -2.73 -23.20
N ARG A 156 -26.67 -1.66 -22.94
CA ARG A 156 -28.07 -1.47 -23.30
C ARG A 156 -28.13 -0.36 -24.33
N LEU A 157 -28.64 -0.68 -25.52
CA LEU A 157 -28.90 0.29 -26.58
C LEU A 157 -30.37 0.72 -26.46
N LEU A 158 -30.62 2.02 -26.59
CA LEU A 158 -31.92 2.66 -26.47
C LEU A 158 -32.04 3.68 -27.59
N CYS A 159 -33.16 3.68 -28.32
CA CYS A 159 -33.44 4.74 -29.28
C CYS A 159 -34.05 5.94 -28.56
N LEU A 160 -33.39 7.10 -28.63
CA LEU A 160 -33.92 8.34 -28.05
C LEU A 160 -34.95 9.03 -28.95
N HIS A 161 -35.16 8.54 -30.18
CA HIS A 161 -36.13 9.08 -31.11
C HIS A 161 -37.51 8.41 -30.99
N CYS A 162 -37.58 7.08 -31.16
CA CYS A 162 -38.85 6.34 -31.03
C CYS A 162 -39.15 5.89 -29.60
N ALA A 163 -38.14 5.79 -28.71
CA ALA A 163 -38.26 5.27 -27.35
C ALA A 163 -38.77 3.81 -27.21
N ASP A 164 -39.21 3.17 -28.30
CA ASP A 164 -39.73 1.80 -28.32
C ASP A 164 -38.64 0.75 -28.52
N TRP A 165 -37.52 1.12 -29.16
CA TRP A 165 -36.43 0.19 -29.41
C TRP A 165 -35.42 0.13 -28.27
N GLU A 166 -35.27 -1.06 -27.70
CA GLU A 166 -34.25 -1.40 -26.71
C GLU A 166 -33.59 -2.75 -27.02
N ARG A 167 -32.27 -2.82 -26.85
CA ARG A 167 -31.54 -4.09 -26.91
C ARG A 167 -30.40 -4.19 -25.90
N LYS A 168 -30.32 -5.31 -25.18
CA LYS A 168 -29.15 -5.68 -24.38
C LYS A 168 -28.22 -6.59 -25.17
N THR A 169 -26.95 -6.23 -25.27
CA THR A 169 -25.95 -7.03 -25.99
C THR A 169 -24.55 -6.83 -25.40
N LYS A 170 -23.55 -7.55 -25.93
CA LYS A 170 -22.14 -7.32 -25.60
C LYS A 170 -21.57 -6.24 -26.51
N VAL A 171 -20.62 -5.45 -26.01
CA VAL A 171 -19.93 -4.40 -26.79
C VAL A 171 -19.40 -4.93 -28.13
N ARG A 172 -18.82 -6.13 -28.16
CA ARG A 172 -18.30 -6.75 -29.41
C ARG A 172 -19.33 -6.96 -30.52
N ARG A 173 -20.63 -6.89 -30.22
CA ARG A 173 -21.74 -7.07 -31.18
C ARG A 173 -22.40 -5.74 -31.58
N VAL A 174 -21.95 -4.62 -31.00
CA VAL A 174 -22.48 -3.29 -31.30
C VAL A 174 -21.77 -2.78 -32.56
N ARG A 175 -22.55 -2.28 -33.52
CA ARG A 175 -22.01 -1.60 -34.71
C ARG A 175 -21.36 -0.28 -34.26
N VAL A 176 -20.31 0.17 -34.94
CA VAL A 176 -19.65 1.46 -34.65
C VAL A 176 -20.65 2.61 -34.61
N GLN A 177 -21.62 2.57 -35.53
CA GLN A 177 -22.79 3.43 -35.52
C GLN A 177 -24.04 2.54 -35.37
N PRO A 178 -24.60 2.40 -34.15
CA PRO A 178 -25.83 1.66 -33.95
C PRO A 178 -27.01 2.46 -34.53
N GLU A 179 -27.84 1.78 -35.31
CA GLU A 179 -29.05 2.36 -35.91
C GLU A 179 -30.28 1.67 -35.32
N CYS A 180 -31.34 2.44 -35.17
CA CYS A 180 -32.67 1.88 -34.91
C CYS A 180 -33.08 1.03 -36.13
N PRO A 181 -33.54 -0.21 -35.95
CA PRO A 181 -34.03 -1.03 -37.05
C PRO A 181 -35.41 -0.59 -37.57
N GLU A 182 -36.10 0.28 -36.82
CA GLU A 182 -37.36 0.95 -37.16
C GLU A 182 -37.13 2.38 -37.59
#